data_AF-K1Z331-F1
#
_entry.id   AF-K1Z331-F1
#
_cell.length_a   1.000
_cell.length_b   1.000
_cell.length_c   1.000
_cell.angle_alpha   90.00
_cell.angle_beta   90.00
_cell.angle_gamma   90.00
#
_symmetry.space_group_name_H-M   'P 1'
#
loop_
_entity.id
_entity.type
_entity.pdbx_description
1 polymer ?
#
loop_
_entity_poly.entity_id
_entity_poly.type
_entity_poly.pdbx_seq_one_letter_code
_entity_poly.pdbx_strand_id
1 'polypeptide(L)'
;IEKNNFPFEAISWLKANDMQSIKIFNAFDYGGYLNWTMPNALIYFDGRGTATWMYNKNKTMLEHQFEILYDPNGLNEIERDQANYIFLRRTNYIPMAKPDTINNWVFGKDLILTNFLKQTQLEKDLISSNNWEKIYSDRQINIWKNLNHEPK
;
A
#
# COMPACT_ATOMS: atom_id res chain seq x y z
N ILE A 1 -5.64 19.00 -9.25
CA ILE A 1 -5.07 17.77 -8.65
C ILE A 1 -4.80 16.82 -9.81
N GLU A 2 -3.53 16.55 -10.13
CA GLU A 2 -3.21 15.61 -11.20
C GLU A 2 -3.80 14.24 -10.85
N LYS A 3 -4.68 13.72 -11.71
CA LYS A 3 -5.39 12.44 -11.52
C LYS A 3 -4.45 11.21 -11.48
N ASN A 4 -3.15 11.40 -11.74
CA ASN A 4 -2.22 10.32 -12.08
C ASN A 4 -1.42 9.74 -10.90
N ASN A 5 -1.57 10.29 -9.67
CA ASN A 5 -0.78 9.87 -8.50
C ASN A 5 -1.61 9.28 -7.35
N PHE A 6 -2.93 9.20 -7.51
CA PHE A 6 -3.83 8.64 -6.51
C PHE A 6 -4.67 7.52 -7.13
N PRO A 7 -5.09 6.51 -6.34
CA PRO A 7 -5.87 5.37 -6.80
C PRO A 7 -7.36 5.74 -7.02
N PHE A 8 -7.63 6.76 -7.82
CA PHE A 8 -8.98 7.30 -8.03
C PHE A 8 -9.94 6.25 -8.63
N GLU A 9 -9.47 5.50 -9.63
CA GLU A 9 -10.27 4.47 -10.31
C GLU A 9 -10.58 3.30 -9.35
N ALA A 10 -9.56 2.89 -8.58
CA ALA A 10 -9.69 1.84 -7.57
C ALA A 10 -10.74 2.19 -6.48
N ILE A 11 -10.73 3.43 -5.99
CA ILE A 11 -11.72 3.90 -5.01
C ILE A 11 -13.12 4.00 -5.63
N SER A 12 -13.22 4.48 -6.87
CA SER A 12 -14.50 4.56 -7.57
C SER A 12 -15.11 3.15 -7.75
N TRP A 13 -14.27 2.16 -8.05
CA TRP A 13 -14.67 0.75 -8.12
C TRP A 13 -15.13 0.22 -6.76
N LEU A 14 -14.43 0.49 -5.66
CA LEU A 14 -14.89 0.06 -4.33
C LEU A 14 -16.21 0.70 -3.89
N LYS A 15 -16.38 2.00 -4.11
CA LYS A 15 -17.60 2.73 -3.70
C LYS A 15 -18.86 2.21 -4.38
N ALA A 16 -18.73 1.69 -5.61
CA ALA A 16 -19.83 1.07 -6.33
C ALA A 16 -20.31 -0.26 -5.71
N ASN A 17 -19.54 -0.83 -4.78
CA ASN A 17 -19.82 -2.12 -4.12
C ASN A 17 -20.25 -1.98 -2.64
N ASP A 18 -20.67 -0.78 -2.21
CA ASP A 18 -21.30 -0.48 -0.91
C ASP A 18 -20.56 -1.04 0.33
N MET A 19 -19.23 -0.85 0.35
CA MET A 19 -18.38 -1.36 1.43
C MET A 19 -18.38 -0.40 2.63
N GLN A 20 -19.25 -0.65 3.60
CA GLN A 20 -19.27 0.07 4.88
C GLN A 20 -18.35 -0.63 5.91
N SER A 21 -17.69 0.15 6.78
CA SER A 21 -16.91 -0.34 7.93
C SER A 21 -15.80 -1.36 7.62
N ILE A 22 -15.03 -1.12 6.55
CA ILE A 22 -13.94 -2.02 6.13
C ILE A 22 -12.58 -1.59 6.69
N LYS A 23 -11.77 -2.57 7.08
CA LYS A 23 -10.36 -2.38 7.44
C LYS A 23 -9.49 -2.50 6.19
N ILE A 24 -8.70 -1.48 5.91
CA ILE A 24 -7.83 -1.41 4.74
C ILE A 24 -6.38 -1.25 5.19
N PHE A 25 -5.56 -2.23 4.84
CA PHE A 25 -4.11 -2.05 4.84
C PHE A 25 -3.70 -1.31 3.56
N ASN A 26 -2.96 -0.21 3.67
CA ASN A 26 -2.63 0.65 2.53
C ASN A 26 -1.14 1.02 2.47
N ALA A 27 -0.62 1.27 1.27
CA ALA A 27 0.65 1.97 1.12
C ALA A 27 0.60 3.35 1.82
N PHE A 28 1.73 3.79 2.39
CA PHE A 28 1.76 4.92 3.33
C PHE A 28 1.23 6.21 2.70
N ASP A 29 1.58 6.43 1.43
CA ASP A 29 1.25 7.61 0.65
C ASP A 29 -0.22 7.68 0.20
N TYR A 30 -0.98 6.58 0.30
CA TYR A 30 -2.42 6.57 0.03
C TYR A 30 -3.26 6.94 1.25
N GLY A 31 -2.69 6.96 2.45
CA GLY A 31 -3.43 7.12 3.70
C GLY A 31 -4.34 8.33 3.76
N GLY A 32 -3.79 9.52 3.49
CA GLY A 32 -4.53 10.76 3.61
C GLY A 32 -5.66 10.86 2.58
N TYR A 33 -5.42 10.30 1.39
CA TYR A 33 -6.41 10.26 0.33
C TYR A 33 -7.54 9.27 0.65
N LEU A 34 -7.22 8.10 1.19
CA LEU A 34 -8.21 7.11 1.63
C LEU A 34 -9.04 7.64 2.79
N ASN A 35 -8.42 8.26 3.80
CA ASN A 35 -9.13 8.92 4.90
C ASN A 35 -10.11 10.00 4.42
N TRP A 36 -9.74 10.77 3.40
CA TRP A 36 -10.62 11.80 2.84
C TRP A 36 -11.77 11.22 2.02
N THR A 37 -11.52 10.18 1.24
CA THR A 37 -12.49 9.67 0.25
C THR A 37 -13.34 8.51 0.77
N MET A 38 -12.88 7.79 1.79
CA MET A 38 -13.54 6.64 2.42
C MET A 38 -13.62 6.84 3.94
N PRO A 39 -14.36 7.85 4.43
CA PRO A 39 -14.34 8.23 5.85
C PRO A 39 -14.88 7.14 6.80
N ASN A 40 -15.60 6.15 6.29
CA ASN A 40 -16.13 5.03 7.07
C ASN A 40 -15.19 3.81 7.10
N ALA A 41 -14.08 3.85 6.37
CA ALA A 41 -13.07 2.79 6.38
C ALA A 41 -12.03 3.04 7.47
N LEU A 42 -11.53 1.95 8.07
CA LEU A 42 -10.39 1.99 8.99
C LEU A 42 -9.11 1.83 8.18
N ILE A 43 -8.36 2.92 8.04
CA ILE A 43 -7.13 3.00 7.24
C ILE A 43 -5.92 2.76 8.15
N TYR A 44 -5.04 1.82 7.76
CA TYR A 44 -3.90 1.40 8.58
C TYR A 44 -2.84 2.49 8.73
N PHE A 45 -2.45 3.12 7.61
CA PHE A 45 -1.44 4.17 7.60
C PHE A 45 -2.07 5.48 7.15
N ASP A 46 -1.93 6.54 7.96
CA ASP A 46 -2.51 7.85 7.64
C ASP A 46 -1.75 8.64 6.56
N GLY A 47 -0.42 8.50 6.44
CA GLY A 47 0.33 9.16 5.39
C GLY A 47 0.63 10.66 5.56
N ARG A 48 -0.14 11.41 6.35
CA ARG A 48 -0.02 12.89 6.45
C ARG A 48 1.01 13.31 7.50
N GLY A 49 2.28 13.05 7.23
CA GLY A 49 3.38 13.37 8.16
C GLY A 49 3.51 12.39 9.33
N THR A 50 2.73 11.31 9.33
CA THR A 50 2.79 10.25 10.35
C THR A 50 3.93 9.26 10.11
N ALA A 51 4.70 9.42 9.04
CA ALA A 51 5.83 8.54 8.69
C ALA A 51 6.85 8.43 9.82
N THR A 52 7.09 9.51 10.55
CA THR A 52 8.03 9.59 11.67
C THR A 52 7.38 9.31 13.03
N TRP A 53 6.08 9.04 13.08
CA TRP A 53 5.43 8.63 14.33
C TRP A 53 5.96 7.28 14.75
N MET A 54 6.05 7.05 16.05
CA MET A 54 6.62 5.81 16.59
C MET A 54 5.53 4.73 16.63
N TYR A 55 5.75 3.62 15.92
CA TYR A 55 4.99 2.39 16.12
C TYR A 55 5.32 1.76 17.47
N ASN A 56 6.60 1.79 17.84
CA ASN A 56 7.08 1.45 19.17
C ASN A 56 8.36 2.25 19.50
N LYS A 57 8.97 2.02 20.67
CA LYS A 57 10.15 2.77 21.15
C LYS A 57 11.33 2.86 20.17
N ASN A 58 11.47 1.91 19.23
CA ASN A 58 12.63 1.79 18.35
C ASN A 58 12.27 1.88 16.87
N LYS A 59 11.00 2.11 16.53
CA LYS A 59 10.51 1.93 15.16
C LYS A 59 9.46 2.95 14.79
N THR A 60 9.69 3.64 13.68
CA THR A 60 8.74 4.56 13.08
C THR A 60 7.67 3.81 12.29
N MET A 61 6.54 4.46 12.02
CA MET A 61 5.46 3.89 11.20
C MET A 61 5.93 3.61 9.77
N LEU A 62 6.86 4.42 9.22
CA LEU A 62 7.44 4.16 7.91
C LEU A 62 8.30 2.90 7.92
N GLU A 63 9.21 2.76 8.89
CA GLU A 63 10.02 1.53 9.04
C GLU A 63 9.13 0.30 9.23
N HIS A 64 8.07 0.42 10.02
CA HIS A 64 7.10 -0.66 10.21
C HIS A 64 6.40 -1.06 8.91
N GLN A 65 6.04 -0.10 8.04
CA GLN A 65 5.53 -0.44 6.72
C GLN A 65 6.57 -1.19 5.88
N PHE A 66 7.84 -0.77 5.90
CA PHE A 66 8.90 -1.47 5.17
C PHE A 66 9.03 -2.92 5.63
N GLU A 67 9.00 -3.19 6.93
CA GLU A 67 9.00 -4.56 7.43
C GLU A 67 7.79 -5.36 6.95
N ILE A 68 6.57 -4.81 7.04
CA ILE A 68 5.38 -5.51 6.53
C ILE A 68 5.50 -5.81 5.02
N LEU A 69 6.12 -4.92 4.25
CA LEU A 69 6.28 -5.13 2.81
C LEU A 69 7.36 -6.16 2.46
N TYR A 70 8.48 -6.17 3.18
CA TYR A 70 9.69 -6.87 2.76
C TYR A 70 10.09 -8.07 3.65
N ASP A 71 9.55 -8.17 4.87
CA ASP A 71 9.83 -9.30 5.75
C ASP A 71 8.85 -10.46 5.53
N PRO A 72 9.28 -11.73 5.70
CA PRO A 72 8.44 -12.91 5.48
C PRO A 72 7.18 -13.04 6.35
N ASN A 73 7.07 -12.24 7.42
CA ASN A 73 5.94 -12.29 8.36
C ASN A 73 4.92 -11.16 8.15
N GLY A 74 5.12 -10.29 7.15
CA GLY A 74 4.26 -9.14 6.94
C GLY A 74 2.78 -9.50 6.69
N LEU A 75 2.52 -10.54 5.89
CA LEU A 75 1.13 -10.98 5.63
C LEU A 75 0.42 -11.46 6.90
N ASN A 76 1.12 -12.18 7.77
CA ASN A 76 0.56 -12.70 9.02
C ASN A 76 0.08 -11.58 9.96
N GLU A 77 0.79 -10.45 9.97
CA GLU A 77 0.39 -9.27 10.72
C GLU A 77 -0.89 -8.64 10.17
N ILE A 78 -0.99 -8.48 8.84
CA ILE A 78 -2.20 -7.95 8.19
C ILE A 78 -3.41 -8.85 8.46
N GLU A 79 -3.22 -10.18 8.42
CA GLU A 79 -4.26 -11.15 8.72
C GLU A 79 -4.70 -11.11 10.19
N ARG A 80 -3.75 -10.98 11.13
CA ARG A 80 -4.03 -10.82 12.56
C ARG A 80 -4.84 -9.57 12.87
N ASP A 81 -4.58 -8.47 12.16
CA ASP A 81 -5.29 -7.20 12.34
C ASP A 81 -6.68 -7.22 11.64
N GLN A 82 -6.99 -8.32 10.95
CA GLN A 82 -8.25 -8.61 10.25
C GLN A 82 -8.56 -7.58 9.15
N ALA A 83 -7.55 -7.21 8.36
CA ALA A 83 -7.79 -6.35 7.20
C ALA A 83 -8.70 -7.08 6.19
N ASN A 84 -9.72 -6.39 5.70
CA ASN A 84 -10.59 -6.88 4.64
C ASN A 84 -9.94 -6.70 3.26
N TYR A 85 -9.20 -5.60 3.10
CA TYR A 85 -8.56 -5.25 1.84
C TYR A 85 -7.11 -4.83 2.03
N ILE A 86 -6.28 -5.16 1.04
CA ILE A 86 -4.92 -4.65 0.89
C ILE A 86 -4.84 -3.77 -0.36
N PHE A 87 -4.41 -2.54 -0.15
CA PHE A 87 -4.18 -1.50 -1.15
C PHE A 87 -2.68 -1.40 -1.41
N LEU A 88 -2.19 -2.26 -2.30
CA LEU A 88 -0.76 -2.37 -2.57
C LEU A 88 -0.37 -1.59 -3.82
N ARG A 89 0.55 -0.65 -3.66
CA ARG A 89 1.16 0.07 -4.79
C ARG A 89 1.86 -0.93 -5.71
N ARG A 90 1.69 -0.77 -7.03
CA ARG A 90 2.42 -1.57 -8.00
C ARG A 90 3.88 -1.13 -8.04
N THR A 91 4.77 -2.11 -7.99
CA THR A 91 6.23 -1.94 -7.99
C THR A 91 6.75 -1.29 -9.26
N ASN A 92 6.04 -1.41 -10.39
CA ASN A 92 6.36 -0.72 -11.63
C ASN A 92 5.86 0.74 -11.71
N TYR A 93 5.27 1.28 -10.64
CA TYR A 93 4.78 2.66 -10.57
C TYR A 93 5.67 3.52 -9.67
N ILE A 94 6.51 4.36 -10.29
CA ILE A 94 7.37 5.33 -9.63
C ILE A 94 6.63 6.68 -9.62
N PRO A 95 6.23 7.21 -8.45
CA PRO A 95 5.52 8.49 -8.35
C PRO A 95 6.47 9.69 -8.48
N MET A 96 7.78 9.45 -8.49
CA MET A 96 8.80 10.49 -8.64
C MET A 96 9.10 10.74 -10.13
N ALA A 97 9.39 12.01 -10.45
CA ALA A 97 10.01 12.35 -11.73
C ALA A 97 11.31 11.56 -11.91
N LYS A 98 11.65 11.20 -13.14
CA LYS A 98 12.93 10.53 -13.43
C LYS A 98 14.06 11.39 -12.85
N PRO A 99 15.03 10.79 -12.12
CA PRO A 99 16.15 11.54 -11.59
C PRO A 99 16.84 12.33 -12.70
N ASP A 100 17.05 13.62 -12.50
CA ASP A 100 17.87 14.42 -13.39
C ASP A 100 19.36 14.03 -13.29
N THR A 101 20.19 14.67 -14.10
CA THR A 101 21.62 14.34 -14.19
C THR A 101 22.36 14.51 -12.87
N ILE A 102 21.96 15.49 -12.04
CA ILE A 102 22.60 15.77 -10.74
C ILE A 102 22.17 14.69 -9.73
N ASN A 103 20.89 14.35 -9.67
CA ASN A 103 20.39 13.29 -8.81
C ASN A 103 20.99 11.92 -9.17
N ASN A 104 21.16 11.63 -10.47
CA ASN A 104 21.84 10.41 -10.92
C ASN A 104 23.30 10.32 -10.44
N TRP A 105 23.98 11.45 -10.34
CA TRP A 105 25.36 11.51 -9.85
C TRP A 105 25.45 11.29 -8.34
N VAL A 106 24.57 11.93 -7.56
CA VAL A 106 24.56 11.82 -6.08
C VAL A 106 24.14 10.43 -5.61
N PHE A 107 23.13 9.84 -6.26
CA PHE A 107 22.50 8.61 -5.76
C PHE A 107 22.84 7.34 -6.56
N GLY A 108 23.54 7.49 -7.69
CA GLY A 108 23.82 6.40 -8.63
C GLY A 108 22.59 6.00 -9.46
N LYS A 109 22.81 5.73 -10.76
CA LYS A 109 21.73 5.35 -11.70
C LYS A 109 20.99 4.06 -11.33
N ASP A 110 21.69 3.11 -10.71
CA ASP A 110 21.19 1.73 -10.61
C ASP A 110 20.58 1.38 -9.25
N LEU A 111 20.89 2.11 -8.18
CA LEU A 111 20.54 1.71 -6.81
C LEU A 111 19.10 2.06 -6.40
N ILE A 112 18.58 3.21 -6.85
CA ILE A 112 17.26 3.68 -6.46
C ILE A 112 16.18 2.94 -7.27
N LEU A 113 16.22 3.04 -8.60
CA LEU A 113 15.15 2.56 -9.47
C LEU A 113 14.98 1.03 -9.45
N THR A 114 16.07 0.27 -9.40
CA THR A 114 15.99 -1.20 -9.46
C THR A 114 15.37 -1.82 -8.20
N ASN A 115 15.53 -1.19 -7.04
CA ASN A 115 14.93 -1.65 -5.79
C ASN A 115 13.44 -1.29 -5.70
N PHE A 116 13.03 -0.14 -6.25
CA PHE A 116 11.60 0.22 -6.34
C PHE A 116 10.81 -0.68 -7.29
N LEU A 117 11.46 -1.21 -8.33
CA LEU A 117 10.83 -2.05 -9.35
C LEU A 117 10.72 -3.54 -8.96
N LYS A 118 11.32 -3.96 -7.83
CA LYS A 118 11.25 -5.35 -7.38
C LYS A 118 9.96 -5.62 -6.64
N GLN A 119 9.37 -6.76 -6.95
CA GLN A 119 8.26 -7.33 -6.19
C GLN A 119 8.60 -7.45 -4.70
N THR A 120 7.72 -6.95 -3.83
CA THR A 120 7.89 -7.03 -2.37
C THR A 120 7.68 -8.46 -1.87
N GLN A 121 8.11 -8.78 -0.65
CA GLN A 121 7.84 -10.10 -0.07
C GLN A 121 6.33 -10.30 0.14
N LEU A 122 5.64 -9.26 0.62
CA LEU A 122 4.19 -9.25 0.77
C LEU A 122 3.45 -9.58 -0.55
N GLU A 123 3.89 -9.02 -1.69
CA GLU A 123 3.24 -9.30 -2.97
C GLU A 123 3.43 -10.78 -3.39
N LYS A 124 4.58 -11.39 -3.08
CA LYS A 124 4.81 -12.82 -3.32
C LYS A 124 3.92 -13.69 -2.43
N ASP A 125 3.80 -13.32 -1.15
CA ASP A 125 2.98 -14.04 -0.18
C ASP A 125 1.49 -13.95 -0.53
N LEU A 126 1.03 -12.82 -1.05
CA LEU A 126 -0.33 -12.66 -1.55
C LEU A 126 -0.62 -13.53 -2.78
N ILE A 127 0.35 -13.68 -3.69
CA ILE A 127 0.20 -14.55 -4.88
C ILE A 127 0.14 -16.03 -4.49
N SER A 128 0.83 -16.44 -3.43
CA SER A 128 0.86 -17.84 -2.96
C SER A 128 -0.25 -18.16 -1.94
N SER A 129 -0.94 -17.15 -1.43
CA SER A 129 -1.99 -17.33 -0.42
C SER A 129 -3.32 -17.81 -1.02
N ASN A 130 -3.97 -18.74 -0.33
CA ASN A 130 -5.35 -19.14 -0.62
C ASN A 130 -6.39 -18.26 0.11
N ASN A 131 -5.94 -17.35 0.99
CA ASN A 131 -6.82 -16.48 1.78
C ASN A 131 -7.08 -15.14 1.09
N TRP A 132 -6.33 -14.82 0.03
CA TRP A 132 -6.36 -13.52 -0.61
C TRP A 132 -6.59 -13.65 -2.11
N GLU A 133 -7.49 -12.83 -2.63
CA GLU A 133 -7.78 -12.76 -4.06
C GLU A 133 -7.54 -11.34 -4.57
N LYS A 134 -6.82 -11.21 -5.69
CA LYS A 134 -6.68 -9.91 -6.38
C LYS A 134 -7.94 -9.62 -7.17
N ILE A 135 -8.75 -8.70 -6.66
CA ILE A 135 -10.05 -8.32 -7.22
C ILE A 135 -9.98 -7.11 -8.15
N TYR A 136 -8.90 -6.33 -8.09
CA TYR A 136 -8.70 -5.16 -8.95
C TYR A 136 -7.22 -4.88 -9.18
N SER A 137 -6.89 -4.36 -10.36
CA SER A 137 -5.54 -3.91 -10.72
C SER A 137 -5.62 -2.81 -11.77
N ASP A 138 -4.93 -1.70 -11.55
CA ASP A 138 -4.74 -0.63 -12.53
C ASP A 138 -3.24 -0.33 -12.71
N ARG A 139 -2.88 0.82 -13.28
CA ARG A 139 -1.47 1.21 -13.46
C ARG A 139 -0.72 1.49 -12.14
N GLN A 140 -1.41 1.88 -11.08
CA GLN A 140 -0.85 2.37 -9.81
C GLN A 140 -0.99 1.39 -8.65
N ILE A 141 -2.06 0.59 -8.62
CA ILE A 141 -2.45 -0.20 -7.45
C ILE A 141 -3.00 -1.58 -7.81
N ASN A 142 -2.74 -2.54 -6.92
CA ASN A 142 -3.45 -3.81 -6.81
C ASN A 142 -4.32 -3.78 -5.56
N ILE A 143 -5.59 -4.18 -5.68
CA ILE A 143 -6.45 -4.43 -4.52
C ILE A 143 -6.62 -5.93 -4.34
N TRP A 144 -6.33 -6.38 -3.12
CA TRP A 144 -6.55 -7.75 -2.68
C TRP A 144 -7.66 -7.79 -1.64
N LYS A 145 -8.54 -8.80 -1.75
CA LYS A 145 -9.63 -9.07 -0.81
C LYS A 145 -9.27 -10.28 0.04
N ASN A 146 -9.50 -10.17 1.34
CA ASN A 146 -9.43 -11.29 2.27
C ASN A 146 -10.69 -12.15 2.11
N LEU A 147 -10.52 -13.42 1.75
CA LEU A 147 -11.61 -14.38 1.56
C LEU A 147 -12.16 -14.92 2.88
N ASN A 148 -11.40 -14.80 3.97
CA ASN A 148 -11.79 -15.27 5.29
C ASN A 148 -12.53 -14.20 6.13
N HIS A 149 -12.60 -12.96 5.64
CA HIS A 149 -13.16 -11.84 6.41
C HIS A 149 -14.10 -11.00 5.54
N GLU A 150 -15.40 -11.33 5.59
CA GLU A 150 -16.42 -10.48 5.00
C GLU A 150 -16.64 -9.21 5.84
N PRO A 151 -16.83 -8.03 5.19
CA PRO A 151 -17.31 -6.83 5.88
C PRO A 151 -18.62 -7.13 6.62
N LYS A 152 -18.75 -6.68 7.87
CA LYS A 152 -20.01 -6.76 8.62
C LYS A 152 -20.92 -5.60 8.32
#